data_AF-A0A093QXK7-F1
#
_entry.id   AF-A0A093QXK7-F1
#
_cell.length_a   1.000
_cell.length_b   1.000
_cell.length_c   1.000
_cell.angle_alpha   90.00
_cell.angle_beta   90.00
_cell.angle_gamma   90.00
#
_symmetry.space_group_name_H-M   'P 1'
#
loop_
_entity.id
_entity.type
_entity.pdbx_description
1 polymer ?
#
loop_
_entity_poly.entity_id
_entity_poly.type
_entity_poly.pdbx_seq_one_letter_code
_entity_poly.pdbx_strand_id
1 'polypeptide(L)'
;VCLFVCLFVCLFVCLFVCLFVCLFVCLFVCLFVCLFVCLFVCLFVCLFVCLFVCLFVCLFVCLFVCLFVCLFVCLFVCLFVCLFVCLFVCLFVCLFVCLFVCLFVCLFVCLFVCLFVCLFVCLFVCLFVCLFVCLFVCLFVCLFVCLFVCLFVCLFVCLFVCLFVCLFVCLFVCLFVCLFVCLFVCLLVC
;
A
#
# COMPACT_ATOMS: atom_id res chain seq x y z
N VAL A 1 -28.82 107.72 73.19
CA VAL A 1 -27.62 106.87 73.04
C VAL A 1 -27.97 105.39 73.11
N CYS A 2 -28.62 104.91 74.18
CA CYS A 2 -28.96 103.49 74.36
C CYS A 2 -29.82 102.91 73.22
N LEU A 3 -30.93 103.56 72.85
CA LEU A 3 -31.82 103.07 71.80
C LEU A 3 -31.16 103.00 70.40
N PHE A 4 -30.25 103.93 70.11
CA PHE A 4 -29.53 103.99 68.84
C PHE A 4 -28.47 102.89 68.74
N VAL A 5 -27.76 102.62 69.84
CA VAL A 5 -26.80 101.52 69.92
C VAL A 5 -27.53 100.17 69.85
N CYS A 6 -28.64 99.99 70.56
CA CYS A 6 -29.45 98.78 70.48
C CYS A 6 -29.93 98.54 69.06
N LEU A 7 -30.55 99.53 68.40
CA LEU A 7 -31.08 99.37 67.05
C LEU A 7 -29.98 99.11 66.01
N PHE A 8 -28.82 99.76 66.15
CA PHE A 8 -27.67 99.53 65.28
C PHE A 8 -27.08 98.13 65.47
N VAL A 9 -26.90 97.67 66.71
CA VAL A 9 -26.40 96.32 67.00
C VAL A 9 -27.40 95.25 66.55
N CYS A 10 -28.70 95.43 66.82
CA CYS A 10 -29.72 94.51 66.35
C CYS A 10 -29.75 94.45 64.82
N LEU A 11 -29.79 95.59 64.13
CA LEU A 11 -29.85 95.62 62.68
C LEU A 11 -28.56 95.08 62.04
N PHE A 12 -27.40 95.40 62.60
CA PHE A 12 -26.12 94.90 62.09
C PHE A 12 -25.96 93.41 62.34
N VAL A 13 -26.27 92.90 63.54
CA VAL A 13 -26.17 91.46 63.85
C VAL A 13 -27.21 90.69 63.06
N CYS A 14 -28.47 91.13 63.00
CA CYS A 14 -29.48 90.46 62.21
C CYS A 14 -29.11 90.47 60.73
N LEU A 15 -28.78 91.63 60.14
CA LEU A 15 -28.49 91.70 58.71
C LEU A 15 -27.18 90.96 58.36
N PHE A 16 -26.14 91.08 59.18
CA PHE A 16 -24.86 90.43 58.92
C PHE A 16 -24.94 88.93 59.16
N VAL A 17 -25.55 88.46 60.26
CA VAL A 17 -25.69 87.02 60.53
C VAL A 17 -26.66 86.39 59.55
N CYS A 18 -27.82 87.00 59.27
CA CYS A 18 -28.75 86.45 58.29
C CYS A 18 -28.11 86.45 56.89
N LEU A 19 -27.54 87.56 56.43
CA LEU A 19 -27.00 87.61 55.08
C LEU A 19 -25.75 86.75 54.92
N PHE A 20 -24.84 86.76 55.90
CA PHE A 20 -23.62 85.96 55.84
C PHE A 20 -23.92 84.47 56.01
N VAL A 21 -24.74 84.06 56.97
CA VAL A 21 -25.06 82.63 57.17
C VAL A 21 -25.91 82.13 56.01
N CYS A 22 -26.94 82.86 55.57
CA CYS A 22 -27.73 82.42 54.43
C CYS A 22 -26.88 82.37 53.16
N LEU A 23 -26.14 83.43 52.83
CA LEU A 23 -25.39 83.46 51.58
C LEU A 23 -24.19 82.51 51.60
N PHE A 24 -23.48 82.38 52.72
CA PHE A 24 -22.34 81.48 52.82
C PHE A 24 -22.79 80.02 52.90
N VAL A 25 -23.80 79.68 53.72
CA VAL A 25 -24.27 78.29 53.81
C VAL A 25 -24.97 77.88 52.53
N CYS A 26 -25.86 78.71 51.97
CA CYS A 26 -26.50 78.36 50.71
C CYS A 26 -25.47 78.28 49.59
N LEU A 27 -24.62 79.29 49.40
CA LEU A 27 -23.72 79.29 48.25
C LEU A 27 -22.61 78.24 48.41
N PHE A 28 -22.04 78.06 49.59
CA PHE A 28 -20.99 77.08 49.82
C PHE A 28 -21.53 75.64 49.81
N VAL A 29 -22.63 75.36 50.52
CA VAL A 29 -23.19 74.00 50.55
C VAL A 29 -23.78 73.64 49.20
N CYS A 30 -24.55 74.51 48.56
CA CYS A 30 -25.06 74.22 47.22
C CYS A 30 -23.91 74.09 46.23
N LEU A 31 -23.02 75.06 46.11
CA LEU A 31 -21.98 75.00 45.07
C LEU A 31 -20.98 73.87 45.33
N PHE A 32 -20.56 73.63 46.57
CA PHE A 32 -19.60 72.58 46.88
C PHE A 32 -20.23 71.20 46.79
N VAL A 33 -21.44 70.98 47.32
CA VAL A 33 -22.11 69.66 47.23
C VAL A 33 -22.52 69.38 45.79
N CYS A 34 -23.11 70.35 45.07
CA CYS A 34 -23.44 70.16 43.66
C CYS A 34 -22.17 69.89 42.86
N LEU A 35 -21.15 70.75 42.94
CA LEU A 35 -19.98 70.60 42.08
C LEU A 35 -19.15 69.38 42.45
N PHE A 36 -18.98 69.07 43.73
CA PHE A 36 -18.22 67.89 44.15
C PHE A 36 -18.97 66.60 43.84
N VAL A 37 -20.27 66.50 44.14
CA VAL A 37 -21.04 65.28 43.85
C VAL A 37 -21.20 65.11 42.35
N CYS A 38 -21.56 66.15 41.61
CA CYS A 38 -21.67 66.05 40.15
C CYS A 38 -20.31 65.69 39.54
N LEU A 39 -19.24 66.40 39.87
CA LEU A 39 -17.96 66.19 39.20
C LEU A 39 -17.31 64.87 39.63
N PHE A 40 -17.38 64.51 40.91
CA PHE A 40 -16.80 63.26 41.39
C PHE A 40 -17.62 62.05 40.94
N VAL A 41 -18.94 62.07 41.06
CA VAL A 41 -19.77 60.94 40.63
C VAL A 41 -19.73 60.79 39.11
N CYS A 42 -19.90 61.88 38.35
CA CYS A 42 -19.81 61.79 36.90
C CYS A 42 -18.41 61.35 36.48
N LEU A 43 -17.35 62.03 36.92
CA LEU A 43 -16.03 61.72 36.40
C LEU A 43 -15.52 60.36 36.90
N PHE A 44 -15.76 59.99 38.16
CA PHE A 44 -15.31 58.71 38.67
C PHE A 44 -16.14 57.55 38.12
N VAL A 45 -17.47 57.64 38.12
CA VAL A 45 -18.31 56.55 37.61
C VAL A 45 -18.16 56.44 36.09
N CYS A 46 -18.19 57.54 35.35
CA CYS A 46 -17.98 57.47 33.91
C CYS A 46 -16.57 56.94 33.61
N LEU A 47 -15.51 57.53 34.16
CA LEU A 47 -14.17 57.14 33.78
C LEU A 47 -13.80 55.74 34.26
N PHE A 48 -14.20 55.35 35.48
CA PHE A 48 -13.91 54.02 36.00
C PHE A 48 -14.75 52.94 35.30
N VAL A 49 -16.05 53.15 35.11
CA VAL A 49 -16.90 52.17 34.42
C VAL A 49 -16.50 52.07 32.95
N CYS A 50 -16.31 53.19 32.26
CA CYS A 50 -15.85 53.17 30.87
C CYS A 50 -14.48 52.48 30.78
N LEU A 51 -13.49 52.93 31.54
CA LEU A 51 -12.13 52.40 31.38
C LEU A 51 -12.03 50.94 31.84
N PHE A 52 -12.68 50.56 32.94
CA PHE A 52 -12.63 49.18 33.43
C PHE A 52 -13.43 48.25 32.52
N VAL A 53 -14.64 48.61 32.11
CA VAL A 53 -15.44 47.76 31.21
C VAL A 53 -14.78 47.67 29.84
N CYS A 54 -14.35 48.79 29.26
CA CYS A 54 -13.64 48.76 27.98
C CYS A 54 -12.37 47.94 28.09
N LEU A 55 -11.49 48.23 29.05
CA LEU A 55 -10.19 47.57 29.11
C LEU A 55 -10.31 46.10 29.50
N PHE A 56 -11.19 45.75 30.45
CA PHE A 56 -11.38 44.37 30.85
C PHE A 56 -12.10 43.56 29.78
N VAL A 57 -13.17 44.07 29.18
CA VAL A 57 -13.88 43.35 28.11
C VAL A 57 -12.99 43.24 26.87
N CYS A 58 -12.34 44.32 26.44
CA CYS A 58 -11.43 44.25 25.31
C CYS A 58 -10.29 43.27 25.61
N LEU A 59 -9.57 43.43 26.72
CA LEU A 59 -8.39 42.61 26.98
C LEU A 59 -8.75 41.15 27.25
N PHE A 60 -9.83 40.87 27.98
CA PHE A 60 -10.26 39.50 28.26
C PHE A 60 -10.83 38.83 27.03
N VAL A 61 -11.70 39.50 26.26
CA VAL A 61 -12.26 38.92 25.03
C VAL A 61 -11.17 38.74 23.98
N CYS A 62 -10.33 39.76 23.75
CA CYS A 62 -9.22 39.63 22.80
C CYS A 62 -8.27 38.52 23.23
N LEU A 63 -7.79 38.54 24.48
CA LEU A 63 -6.76 37.58 24.89
C LEU A 63 -7.32 36.17 25.02
N PHE A 64 -8.52 36.00 25.58
CA PHE A 64 -9.11 34.67 25.74
C PHE A 64 -9.58 34.10 24.41
N VAL A 65 -10.28 34.88 23.58
CA VAL A 65 -10.75 34.39 22.28
C VAL A 65 -9.55 34.15 21.35
N CYS A 66 -8.61 35.08 21.24
CA CYS A 66 -7.45 34.86 20.40
C CYS A 66 -6.62 33.69 20.92
N LEU A 67 -6.25 33.64 22.20
CA LEU A 67 -5.36 32.60 22.69
C LEU A 67 -6.04 31.23 22.71
N PHE A 68 -7.31 31.14 23.09
CA PHE A 68 -8.04 29.87 23.11
C PHE A 68 -8.34 29.39 21.70
N VAL A 69 -8.81 30.25 20.79
CA VAL A 69 -9.09 29.84 19.41
C VAL A 69 -7.79 29.49 18.70
N CYS A 70 -6.75 30.31 18.80
CA CYS A 70 -5.45 29.99 18.22
C CYS A 70 -4.91 28.67 18.78
N LEU A 71 -4.84 28.51 20.09
CA LEU A 71 -4.23 27.34 20.69
C LEU A 71 -5.06 26.07 20.44
N PHE A 72 -6.38 26.15 20.56
CA PHE A 72 -7.25 25.00 20.33
C PHE A 72 -7.31 24.62 18.86
N VAL A 73 -7.46 25.59 17.95
CA VAL A 73 -7.49 25.30 16.51
C VAL A 73 -6.13 24.80 16.06
N CYS A 74 -5.03 25.47 16.42
CA CYS A 74 -3.70 25.01 16.05
C CYS A 74 -3.41 23.63 16.63
N LEU A 75 -3.62 23.41 17.93
CA LEU A 75 -3.26 22.14 18.55
C LEU A 75 -4.18 21.00 18.10
N PHE A 76 -5.48 21.23 18.00
CA PHE A 76 -6.43 20.20 17.58
C PHE A 76 -6.28 19.89 16.09
N VAL A 77 -6.20 20.91 15.23
CA VAL A 77 -6.04 20.68 13.78
C VAL A 77 -4.67 20.07 13.50
N CYS A 78 -3.58 20.60 14.05
CA CYS A 78 -2.25 20.01 13.83
C CYS A 78 -2.19 18.60 14.38
N LEU A 79 -2.62 18.35 15.62
CA LEU A 79 -2.47 17.03 16.22
C LEU A 79 -3.41 16.01 15.59
N PHE A 80 -4.66 16.38 15.30
CA PHE A 80 -5.62 15.47 14.68
C PHE A 80 -5.27 15.21 13.21
N VAL A 81 -4.95 16.23 12.43
CA VAL A 81 -4.56 16.05 11.02
C VAL A 81 -3.25 15.29 10.93
N CYS A 82 -2.21 15.67 11.69
CA CYS A 82 -0.94 14.94 11.66
C CYS A 82 -1.14 13.49 12.12
N LEU A 83 -1.80 13.26 13.26
CA LEU A 83 -1.92 11.90 13.79
C LEU A 83 -2.84 11.04 12.91
N PHE A 84 -3.97 11.57 12.45
CA PHE A 84 -4.90 10.81 11.62
C PHE A 84 -4.33 10.57 10.22
N VAL A 85 -3.75 11.57 9.57
CA VAL A 85 -3.15 11.40 8.24
C VAL A 85 -1.94 10.49 8.33
N CYS A 86 -1.02 10.70 9.28
CA CYS A 86 0.14 9.82 9.43
C CYS A 86 -0.31 8.38 9.75
N LEU A 87 -1.19 8.18 10.74
CA LEU A 87 -1.58 6.83 11.14
C LEU A 87 -2.40 6.14 10.05
N PHE A 88 -3.34 6.82 9.41
CA PHE A 88 -4.17 6.25 8.36
C PHE A 88 -3.35 5.97 7.11
N VAL A 89 -2.53 6.92 6.64
CA VAL A 89 -1.70 6.72 5.45
C VAL A 89 -0.66 5.65 5.71
N CYS A 90 0.08 5.70 6.82
CA CYS A 90 1.08 4.68 7.13
C CYS A 90 0.42 3.31 7.28
N LEU A 91 -0.65 3.18 8.07
CA LEU A 91 -1.23 1.88 8.33
C LEU A 91 -1.96 1.32 7.11
N PHE A 92 -2.74 2.14 6.40
CA PHE A 92 -3.47 1.69 5.21
C PHE A 92 -2.52 1.39 4.05
N VAL A 93 -1.59 2.28 3.75
CA VAL A 93 -0.65 2.07 2.63
C VAL A 93 0.28 0.91 2.95
N CYS A 94 0.89 0.84 4.14
CA CYS A 94 1.76 -0.27 4.47
C CYS A 94 0.98 -1.59 4.50
N LEU A 95 -0.18 -1.66 5.15
CA LEU A 95 -0.92 -2.91 5.25
C LEU A 95 -1.49 -3.34 3.90
N PHE A 96 -2.05 -2.42 3.11
CA PHE A 96 -2.59 -2.74 1.80
C PHE A 96 -1.50 -3.14 0.81
N VAL A 97 -0.39 -2.38 0.75
CA VAL A 97 0.73 -2.72 -0.15
C VAL A 97 1.37 -4.03 0.27
N CYS A 98 1.68 -4.22 1.55
CA CYS A 98 2.24 -5.49 2.02
C CYS A 98 1.29 -6.65 1.74
N LEU A 99 0.01 -6.55 2.10
CA LEU A 99 -0.93 -7.65 1.94
C LEU A 99 -1.21 -7.93 0.46
N PHE A 100 -1.43 -6.90 -0.36
CA PHE A 100 -1.71 -7.07 -1.77
C PHE A 100 -0.49 -7.59 -2.51
N VAL A 101 0.70 -7.03 -2.29
CA VAL A 101 1.92 -7.48 -2.96
C VAL A 101 2.28 -8.89 -2.50
N CYS A 102 2.30 -9.17 -1.19
CA CYS A 102 2.60 -10.51 -0.71
C CYS A 102 1.57 -11.53 -1.23
N LEU A 103 0.27 -11.26 -1.10
CA LEU A 103 -0.74 -12.23 -1.49
C LEU A 103 -0.81 -12.41 -3.00
N PHE A 104 -0.73 -11.33 -3.78
CA PHE A 104 -0.75 -11.40 -5.24
C PHE A 104 0.51 -12.06 -5.78
N VAL A 105 1.70 -11.66 -5.32
CA VAL A 105 2.96 -12.25 -5.79
C VAL A 105 3.04 -13.72 -5.37
N CYS A 106 2.77 -14.05 -4.10
CA CYS A 106 2.78 -15.44 -3.66
C CYS A 106 1.75 -16.26 -4.46
N LEU A 107 0.49 -15.84 -4.51
CA LEU A 107 -0.54 -16.64 -5.16
C LEU A 107 -0.34 -16.74 -6.66
N PHE A 108 0.02 -15.65 -7.35
CA PHE A 108 0.24 -15.65 -8.79
C PHE A 108 1.49 -16.43 -9.15
N VAL A 109 2.61 -16.22 -8.46
CA VAL A 109 3.86 -16.93 -8.75
C VAL A 109 3.71 -18.40 -8.41
N CYS A 110 3.18 -18.76 -7.24
CA CYS A 110 2.96 -20.16 -6.87
C CYS A 110 2.01 -20.82 -7.87
N LEU A 111 0.83 -20.24 -8.13
CA LEU A 111 -0.16 -20.87 -8.99
C LEU A 111 0.29 -20.93 -10.45
N PHE A 112 0.88 -19.85 -10.99
CA PHE A 112 1.34 -19.83 -12.37
C PHE A 112 2.55 -20.75 -12.55
N VAL A 113 3.55 -20.71 -11.68
CA VAL A 113 4.73 -21.57 -11.81
C VAL A 113 4.35 -23.02 -11.60
N CYS A 114 3.59 -23.36 -10.56
CA CYS A 114 3.15 -24.74 -10.33
C CYS A 114 2.30 -25.24 -11.51
N LEU A 115 1.29 -24.48 -11.93
CA LEU A 115 0.38 -24.94 -12.99
C LEU A 115 1.07 -24.99 -14.35
N PHE A 116 1.85 -23.97 -14.72
CA PHE A 116 2.55 -23.94 -15.99
C PHE A 116 3.65 -25.00 -16.05
N VAL A 117 4.47 -25.14 -15.01
CA VAL A 117 5.54 -26.15 -15.00
C VAL A 117 4.95 -27.55 -14.97
N CYS A 118 3.98 -27.83 -14.10
CA CYS A 118 3.34 -29.14 -14.06
C CYS A 118 2.68 -29.45 -15.41
N LEU A 119 1.85 -28.55 -15.94
CA LEU A 119 1.12 -28.82 -17.17
C LEU A 119 2.04 -28.92 -18.38
N PHE A 120 3.02 -28.02 -18.51
CA PHE A 120 3.96 -28.04 -19.63
C PHE A 120 4.89 -29.24 -19.57
N VAL A 121 5.46 -29.55 -18.40
CA VAL A 121 6.36 -30.70 -18.25
C VAL A 121 5.58 -32.00 -18.43
N CYS A 122 4.42 -32.17 -17.79
CA CYS A 122 3.61 -33.36 -17.97
C CYS A 122 3.19 -33.50 -19.45
N LEU A 123 2.63 -32.46 -20.06
CA LEU A 123 2.13 -32.56 -21.43
C LEU A 123 3.27 -32.74 -22.44
N PHE A 124 4.37 -32.00 -22.31
CA PHE A 124 5.50 -32.12 -23.23
C PHE A 124 6.21 -33.46 -23.06
N VAL A 125 6.52 -33.88 -21.83
CA VAL A 125 7.20 -35.16 -21.59
C VAL A 125 6.30 -36.31 -22.01
N CYS A 126 5.03 -36.34 -21.60
CA CYS A 126 4.12 -37.40 -22.00
C CYS A 126 3.95 -37.43 -23.52
N LEU A 127 3.65 -36.29 -24.16
CA LEU A 127 3.38 -36.28 -25.59
C LEU A 127 4.64 -36.54 -26.40
N PHE A 128 5.77 -35.92 -26.08
CA PHE A 128 7.01 -36.11 -26.81
C PHE A 128 7.57 -37.51 -26.61
N VAL A 129 7.63 -38.02 -25.37
CA VAL A 129 8.17 -39.36 -25.11
C VAL A 129 7.24 -40.40 -25.70
N CYS A 130 5.93 -40.32 -25.49
CA CYS A 130 5.01 -41.30 -26.08
C CYS A 130 5.06 -41.23 -27.60
N LEU A 131 4.98 -40.05 -28.22
CA LEU A 131 4.94 -39.95 -29.68
C LEU A 131 6.29 -40.33 -30.30
N PHE A 132 7.41 -39.87 -29.75
CA PHE A 132 8.73 -40.19 -30.27
C PHE A 132 9.08 -41.65 -30.07
N VAL A 133 8.85 -42.23 -28.88
CA VAL A 133 9.14 -43.64 -28.63
C VAL A 133 8.22 -44.51 -29.47
N CYS A 134 6.91 -44.25 -29.51
CA CYS A 134 6.00 -45.04 -30.34
C CYS A 134 6.39 -44.92 -31.82
N LEU A 135 6.60 -43.72 -32.34
CA LEU A 135 6.90 -43.54 -33.76
C LEU A 135 8.28 -44.10 -34.13
N PHE A 136 9.31 -43.85 -33.32
CA PHE A 136 10.65 -44.33 -33.59
C PHE A 136 10.75 -45.84 -33.44
N VAL A 137 10.19 -46.42 -32.38
CA VAL A 137 10.20 -47.87 -32.18
C VAL A 137 9.38 -48.54 -33.27
N CYS A 138 8.16 -48.09 -33.55
CA CYS A 138 7.36 -48.68 -34.62
C CYS A 138 8.07 -48.55 -35.97
N LEU A 139 8.56 -47.37 -36.34
CA LEU A 139 9.16 -47.16 -37.66
C LEU A 139 10.50 -47.88 -37.79
N PHE A 140 11.36 -47.81 -36.78
CA PHE A 140 12.67 -48.44 -36.81
C PHE A 140 12.56 -49.96 -36.72
N VAL A 141 11.74 -50.51 -35.82
CA VAL A 141 11.57 -51.96 -35.72
C VAL A 141 10.91 -52.49 -36.98
N CYS A 142 9.82 -51.87 -37.46
CA CYS A 142 9.18 -52.33 -38.70
C CYS A 142 10.15 -52.23 -39.87
N LEU A 143 10.83 -51.10 -40.07
CA LEU A 143 11.71 -50.92 -41.23
C LEU A 143 12.94 -51.81 -41.15
N PHE A 144 13.58 -51.91 -39.98
CA PHE A 144 14.79 -52.69 -39.81
C PHE A 144 14.50 -54.19 -39.85
N VAL A 145 13.43 -54.66 -39.19
CA VAL A 145 13.04 -56.07 -39.24
C VAL A 145 12.60 -56.43 -40.65
N CYS A 146 11.73 -55.65 -41.28
CA CYS A 146 11.32 -55.94 -42.67
C CYS A 146 12.52 -55.92 -43.61
N LEU A 147 13.37 -54.89 -43.56
CA LEU A 147 14.49 -54.78 -44.49
C LEU A 147 15.56 -55.83 -44.23
N PHE A 148 15.94 -56.06 -42.97
CA PHE A 148 16.98 -57.03 -42.62
C PHE A 148 16.51 -58.45 -42.85
N VAL A 149 15.29 -58.80 -42.42
CA VAL A 149 14.76 -60.15 -42.65
C VAL A 149 14.57 -60.39 -44.14
N CYS A 150 13.94 -59.48 -44.89
CA CYS A 150 13.78 -59.65 -46.32
C CYS A 150 15.14 -59.73 -47.01
N LEU A 151 16.06 -58.80 -46.76
CA LEU A 151 17.33 -58.79 -47.47
C LEU A 151 18.24 -59.95 -47.09
N PHE A 152 18.34 -60.28 -45.80
CA PHE A 152 19.18 -61.36 -45.32
C PHE A 152 18.63 -62.72 -45.71
N VAL A 153 17.32 -62.96 -45.55
CA VAL A 153 16.71 -64.23 -45.96
C VAL A 153 16.80 -64.37 -47.47
N CYS A 154 16.44 -63.35 -48.25
CA CYS A 154 16.58 -63.42 -49.70
C CYS A 154 18.03 -63.67 -50.11
N LEU A 155 18.99 -62.89 -49.60
CA LEU A 155 20.37 -63.00 -50.04
C LEU A 155 21.03 -64.30 -49.56
N PHE A 156 20.79 -64.70 -48.31
CA PHE A 156 21.37 -65.92 -47.75
C PHE A 156 20.74 -67.16 -48.37
N VAL A 157 19.42 -67.22 -48.49
CA VAL A 157 18.77 -68.37 -49.13
C VAL A 157 19.17 -68.45 -50.60
N CYS A 158 19.12 -67.36 -51.35
CA CYS A 158 19.55 -67.36 -52.75
C CYS A 158 21.02 -67.77 -52.86
N LEU A 159 21.93 -67.14 -52.12
CA LEU A 159 23.36 -67.39 -52.27
C LEU A 159 23.76 -68.77 -51.76
N PHE A 160 23.20 -69.22 -50.63
CA PHE A 160 23.54 -70.52 -50.05
C PHE A 160 22.92 -71.66 -50.84
N VAL A 161 21.67 -71.54 -51.29
CA VAL A 161 21.05 -72.55 -52.15
C VAL A 161 21.78 -72.61 -53.48
N CYS A 162 22.05 -71.47 -54.13
CA CYS A 162 22.80 -71.45 -55.38
C CYS A 162 24.19 -72.06 -55.19
N LEU A 163 24.96 -71.63 -54.19
CA LEU A 163 26.33 -72.08 -54.01
C LEU A 163 26.41 -73.53 -53.56
N PHE A 164 25.54 -73.96 -52.63
CA PHE A 164 25.53 -75.34 -52.15
C PHE A 164 25.02 -76.31 -53.21
N VAL A 165 23.93 -75.97 -53.91
CA VAL A 165 23.42 -76.81 -54.99
C VAL A 165 24.45 -76.88 -56.12
N CYS A 166 24.98 -75.75 -56.58
CA CYS A 166 26.00 -75.75 -57.63
C CYS A 166 27.25 -76.51 -57.19
N LEU A 167 27.81 -76.24 -56.02
CA LEU A 167 29.08 -76.82 -55.61
C LEU A 167 28.93 -78.29 -55.22
N PHE A 168 27.88 -78.65 -54.46
CA PHE A 168 27.69 -80.01 -54.01
C PHE A 168 27.22 -80.92 -55.14
N VAL A 169 26.28 -80.47 -55.98
CA VAL A 169 25.86 -81.28 -57.13
C VAL A 169 27.02 -81.43 -58.11
N CYS A 170 27.72 -80.36 -58.47
CA CYS A 170 28.85 -80.48 -59.39
C CYS A 170 29.96 -81.37 -58.80
N LEU A 171 30.38 -81.12 -57.55
CA LEU A 171 31.51 -81.85 -56.97
C LEU A 171 31.16 -83.29 -56.65
N PHE A 172 29.98 -83.56 -56.10
CA PHE A 172 29.56 -84.91 -55.77
C PHE A 172 29.26 -85.72 -57.02
N VAL A 173 28.54 -85.16 -58.00
CA VAL A 173 28.30 -85.87 -59.27
C VAL A 173 29.63 -86.13 -59.98
N CYS A 174 30.51 -85.14 -60.10
CA CYS A 174 31.83 -85.36 -60.72
C CYS A 174 32.62 -86.43 -59.97
N LEU A 175 32.75 -86.33 -58.65
CA LEU A 175 33.59 -87.24 -57.87
C LEU A 175 33.01 -88.66 -57.80
N PHE A 176 31.69 -88.80 -57.64
CA PHE A 176 31.03 -90.10 -57.59
C PHE A 176 31.04 -90.76 -58.97
N VAL A 177 30.77 -90.02 -60.05
CA VAL A 177 30.89 -90.56 -61.42
C VAL A 177 32.32 -90.98 -61.70
N CYS A 178 33.32 -90.15 -61.38
CA CYS A 178 34.72 -90.51 -61.54
C CYS A 178 35.07 -91.78 -60.76
N LEU A 179 34.76 -91.83 -59.47
CA LEU A 179 35.16 -92.92 -58.58
C LEU A 179 34.43 -94.22 -58.91
N PHE A 180 33.13 -94.15 -59.23
CA PHE A 180 32.36 -95.33 -59.63
C PHE A 180 32.84 -95.86 -60.98
N VAL A 181 33.12 -95.00 -61.95
CA VAL A 181 33.71 -95.41 -63.24
C VAL A 181 35.09 -96.04 -63.03
N CYS A 182 35.97 -95.42 -62.23
CA CYS A 182 37.28 -95.98 -61.93
C CYS A 182 37.18 -97.36 -61.26
N LEU A 183 36.31 -97.49 -60.25
CA LEU A 183 36.20 -98.72 -59.46
C LEU A 183 35.53 -99.85 -60.25
N PHE A 184 34.53 -99.54 -61.08
CA PHE A 184 33.91 -100.53 -61.98
C PHE A 184 34.90 -101.01 -63.05
N VAL A 185 35.73 -100.11 -63.60
CA VAL A 185 36.79 -100.47 -64.54
C VAL A 185 37.86 -101.34 -63.86
N CYS A 186 38.27 -101.03 -62.63
CA CYS A 186 39.24 -101.84 -61.90
C CYS A 186 38.71 -103.24 -61.55
N LEU A 187 37.41 -103.37 -61.21
CA LEU A 187 36.80 -104.64 -60.82
C LEU A 187 36.51 -105.57 -62.01
N LEU A 188 36.36 -105.02 -63.22
CA LEU A 188 36.21 -105.77 -64.47
C LEU A 188 37.56 -106.25 -65.05
N VAL A 189 38.68 -105.77 -64.50
CA VAL A 189 40.05 -106.07 -64.96
C VAL A 189 40.80 -107.02 -64.00
N CYS A 190 40.15 -107.45 -62.90
CA CYS A 190 40.57 -108.59 -62.07
C CYS A 190 39.75 -109.84 -62.43
#